data_AF-A0A4Q1AV14-F1
#
_entry.id   AF-A0A4Q1AV14-F1
#
_cell.length_a   1.000
_cell.length_b   1.000
_cell.length_c   1.000
_cell.angle_alpha   90.00
_cell.angle_beta   90.00
_cell.angle_gamma   90.00
#
_symmetry.space_group_name_H-M   'P 1'
#
loop_
_entity.id
_entity.type
_entity.pdbx_description
1 polymer ?
#
loop_
_entity_poly.entity_id
_entity_poly.type
_entity_poly.pdbx_seq_one_letter_code
_entity_poly.pdbx_strand_id
1 'polypeptide(L)'
;MLDNFSILFKLKINSFLIILGLCISALITYNTLNSLSKEYSYSLDIAKQSETLNAIYINGLLYNSSSGVVFQNPSSAKAKNTMTTAINAVQKAAKEFEGLDKNLYSKFEPKVTNFLNIVKPLYKKVEDGNLLEKKDMSSSLQAWRDLKFTITDILKIIQANSQVAQKNFHTMIEDSIITIVILMLVIILVILAFNVLLSRSIISPLESLEKAMANLTNSSDINKKIEIKTKDETAKIAKNFNEYINKIEKAQSEDTLVIKDVQNVVNEIKSGKLNTRVKTKTSNSSIMELVTALNSMLDTLHNIIDHALNTLDKYQHEDFKMKTSINSQGEIAALLKGIDSLGDAISKMLVQSTKRGLELRTSSATLLKNVDTLNISSSEAASNLEETAAALEQITSNVTSSTQKMNKMSQVANKVTSATKEGQDLAHKTGASMDEIDEQVNLINDAITIIDQIAFQTNILSLNAAVEAATAGEAGKGFTVVAGEVRNLATKSAEAAKEIKELVEHATVKAKEGKDISDSMIKGYSSLNENIDQTLKIIKEVSISSNEQQKGIVQINDAISGLDQKTQENAHIASQVQEIAFSTEKLAEQIVEGNSTKEFLGKDELNF
;
A
#
# COMPACT_ATOMS: atom_id res chain seq x y z
N MET A 1 -69.32 -24.92 10.56
CA MET A 1 -70.08 -24.57 9.33
C MET A 1 -70.02 -23.07 9.04
N LEU A 2 -70.14 -22.20 10.06
CA LEU A 2 -69.95 -20.75 9.91
C LEU A 2 -68.53 -20.33 9.52
N ASP A 3 -67.51 -21.14 9.83
CA ASP A 3 -66.09 -20.80 9.64
C ASP A 3 -65.63 -20.68 8.17
N ASN A 4 -66.47 -21.13 7.23
CA ASN A 4 -66.23 -21.04 5.79
C ASN A 4 -66.85 -19.80 5.14
N PHE A 5 -67.61 -19.00 5.89
CA PHE A 5 -68.28 -17.81 5.37
C PHE A 5 -67.55 -16.54 5.80
N SER A 6 -67.64 -15.48 4.99
CA SER A 6 -67.10 -14.16 5.37
C SER A 6 -67.80 -13.63 6.62
N ILE A 7 -67.09 -12.83 7.41
CA ILE A 7 -67.66 -12.18 8.60
C ILE A 7 -68.90 -11.37 8.20
N LEU A 8 -68.85 -10.67 7.06
CA LEU A 8 -69.98 -9.93 6.51
C LEU A 8 -71.19 -10.85 6.23
N PHE A 9 -70.97 -12.04 5.69
CA PHE A 9 -72.05 -13.00 5.41
C PHE A 9 -72.64 -13.59 6.69
N LYS A 10 -71.80 -13.91 7.69
CA LYS A 10 -72.24 -14.37 9.02
C LYS A 10 -73.15 -13.33 9.70
N LEU A 11 -72.79 -12.05 9.63
CA LEU A 11 -73.60 -10.94 10.17
C LEU A 11 -74.92 -10.77 9.41
N LYS A 12 -74.91 -10.89 8.07
CA LYS A 12 -76.13 -10.84 7.25
C LYS A 12 -77.11 -11.97 7.58
N ILE A 13 -76.62 -13.19 7.83
CA ILE A 13 -77.48 -14.32 8.27
C ILE A 13 -78.12 -14.02 9.62
N ASN A 14 -77.40 -13.43 10.58
CA ASN A 14 -77.98 -13.06 11.88
C ASN A 14 -79.13 -12.07 11.71
N SER A 15 -78.90 -11.00 10.95
CA SER A 15 -79.94 -10.01 10.67
C SER A 15 -81.14 -10.63 9.96
N PHE A 16 -80.92 -11.55 9.02
CA PHE A 16 -81.99 -12.27 8.34
C PHE A 16 -82.81 -13.16 9.28
N LEU A 17 -82.16 -13.91 10.18
CA LEU A 17 -82.84 -14.76 11.17
C LEU A 17 -83.70 -13.95 12.13
N ILE A 18 -83.22 -12.77 12.57
CA ILE A 18 -83.99 -11.86 13.43
C ILE A 18 -85.25 -11.35 12.71
N ILE A 19 -85.09 -10.88 11.46
CA ILE A 19 -86.22 -10.36 10.66
C ILE A 19 -87.24 -11.47 10.39
N LEU A 20 -86.78 -12.67 10.00
CA LEU A 20 -87.65 -13.81 9.72
C LEU A 20 -88.43 -14.25 10.97
N GLY A 21 -87.79 -14.30 12.14
CA GLY A 21 -88.44 -14.63 13.41
C GLY A 21 -89.53 -13.61 13.80
N LEU A 22 -89.27 -12.32 13.59
CA LEU A 22 -90.26 -11.27 13.84
C LEU A 22 -91.48 -11.42 12.90
N CYS A 23 -91.26 -11.68 11.60
CA CYS A 23 -92.35 -11.91 10.65
C CYS A 23 -93.22 -13.12 11.01
N ILE A 24 -92.61 -14.24 11.41
CA ILE A 24 -93.34 -15.44 11.83
C ILE A 24 -94.16 -15.15 13.10
N SER A 25 -93.60 -14.42 14.07
CA SER A 25 -94.31 -14.03 15.28
C SER A 25 -95.52 -13.14 15.01
N ALA A 26 -95.38 -12.18 14.09
CA ALA A 26 -96.46 -11.28 13.72
C ALA A 26 -97.63 -12.04 13.05
N LEU A 27 -97.31 -12.98 12.16
CA LEU A 27 -98.32 -13.79 11.45
C LEU A 27 -99.10 -14.71 12.41
N ILE A 28 -98.40 -15.37 13.35
CA ILE A 28 -99.04 -16.24 14.34
C ILE A 28 -99.92 -15.41 15.28
N THR A 29 -99.40 -14.29 15.79
CA THR A 29 -100.13 -13.39 16.69
C THR A 29 -101.41 -12.86 16.04
N TYR A 30 -101.34 -12.46 14.76
CA TYR A 30 -102.51 -12.04 13.99
C TYR A 30 -103.58 -13.14 13.90
N ASN A 31 -103.17 -14.38 13.58
CA ASN A 31 -104.11 -15.51 13.48
C ASN A 31 -104.77 -15.83 14.83
N THR A 32 -104.03 -15.79 15.94
CA THR A 32 -104.60 -15.98 17.29
C THR A 32 -105.60 -14.89 17.66
N LEU A 33 -105.29 -13.60 17.42
CA LEU A 33 -106.23 -12.50 17.69
C LEU A 33 -107.51 -12.62 16.86
N ASN A 34 -107.39 -13.04 15.59
CA ASN A 34 -108.54 -13.21 14.71
C ASN A 34 -109.48 -14.34 15.19
N SER A 35 -108.94 -15.45 15.68
CA SER A 35 -109.73 -16.53 16.29
C SER A 35 -110.42 -16.07 17.57
N LEU A 36 -109.72 -15.30 18.42
CA LEU A 36 -110.27 -14.76 19.66
C LEU A 36 -111.45 -13.80 19.41
N SER A 37 -111.35 -12.97 18.38
CA SER A 37 -112.40 -12.03 17.98
C SER A 37 -113.70 -12.73 17.56
N LYS A 38 -113.60 -13.88 16.90
CA LYS A 38 -114.77 -14.69 16.50
C LYS A 38 -115.49 -15.28 17.70
N GLU A 39 -114.75 -15.84 18.66
CA GLU A 39 -115.33 -16.46 19.86
C GLU A 39 -115.99 -15.41 20.77
N TYR A 40 -115.40 -14.20 20.86
CA TYR A 40 -116.02 -13.07 21.56
C TYR A 40 -117.38 -12.71 20.95
N SER A 41 -117.45 -12.60 19.62
CA SER A 41 -118.69 -12.28 18.89
C SER A 41 -119.78 -13.33 19.11
N TYR A 42 -119.40 -14.62 19.12
CA TYR A 42 -120.32 -15.72 19.43
C TYR A 42 -120.90 -15.64 20.85
N SER A 43 -120.08 -15.29 21.84
CA SER A 43 -120.57 -15.10 23.22
C SER A 43 -121.57 -13.94 23.35
N LEU A 44 -121.38 -12.87 22.56
CA LEU A 44 -122.25 -11.69 22.56
C LEU A 44 -123.64 -12.01 21.98
N ASP A 45 -123.70 -12.86 20.96
CA ASP A 45 -124.96 -13.29 20.36
C ASP A 45 -125.79 -14.16 21.33
N ILE A 46 -125.14 -15.05 22.10
CA ILE A 46 -125.81 -15.86 23.14
C ILE A 46 -126.40 -14.97 24.24
N ALA A 47 -125.70 -13.90 24.64
CA ALA A 47 -126.21 -12.96 25.64
C ALA A 47 -127.51 -12.27 25.17
N LYS A 48 -127.57 -11.84 23.90
CA LYS A 48 -128.78 -11.26 23.30
C LYS A 48 -129.94 -12.26 23.25
N GLN A 49 -129.68 -13.53 22.91
CA GLN A 49 -130.70 -14.58 22.94
C GLN A 49 -131.35 -14.68 24.33
N SER A 50 -130.55 -14.69 25.40
CA SER A 50 -131.06 -14.76 26.77
C SER A 50 -131.89 -13.54 27.15
N GLU A 51 -131.46 -12.35 26.74
CA GLU A 51 -132.14 -11.09 27.03
C GLU A 51 -133.54 -11.06 26.40
N THR A 52 -133.64 -11.39 25.11
CA THR A 52 -134.90 -11.39 24.38
C THR A 52 -135.88 -12.43 24.93
N LEU A 53 -135.40 -13.62 25.26
CA LEU A 53 -136.24 -14.69 25.81
C LEU A 53 -136.74 -14.37 27.23
N ASN A 54 -135.90 -13.73 28.06
CA ASN A 54 -136.32 -13.20 29.36
C ASN A 54 -137.36 -12.09 29.23
N ALA A 55 -137.25 -11.22 28.22
CA ALA A 55 -138.27 -10.21 27.94
C ALA A 55 -139.63 -10.86 27.66
N ILE A 56 -139.68 -11.97 26.92
CA ILE A 56 -140.92 -12.72 26.70
C ILE A 56 -141.45 -13.31 28.00
N TYR A 57 -140.58 -13.90 28.83
CA TYR A 57 -140.97 -14.47 30.12
C TYR A 57 -141.61 -13.43 31.04
N ILE A 58 -140.97 -12.27 31.18
CA ILE A 58 -141.42 -11.18 32.05
C ILE A 58 -142.74 -10.61 31.55
N ASN A 59 -142.86 -10.35 30.24
CA ASN A 59 -144.08 -9.81 29.68
C ASN A 59 -145.24 -10.82 29.72
N GLY A 60 -144.97 -12.12 29.55
CA GLY A 60 -146.00 -13.14 29.73
C GLY A 60 -146.48 -13.28 31.19
N LEU A 61 -145.60 -13.09 32.18
CA LEU A 61 -145.99 -12.96 33.59
C LEU A 61 -146.87 -11.73 33.83
N LEU A 62 -146.47 -10.58 33.28
CA LEU A 62 -147.24 -9.34 33.36
C LEU A 62 -148.63 -9.51 32.76
N TYR A 63 -148.72 -10.15 31.59
CA TYR A 63 -150.01 -10.50 31.01
C TYR A 63 -150.84 -11.39 31.95
N ASN A 64 -150.27 -12.49 32.46
CA ASN A 64 -151.03 -13.43 33.29
C ASN A 64 -151.50 -12.80 34.62
N SER A 65 -150.68 -11.93 35.20
CA SER A 65 -151.05 -11.18 36.41
C SER A 65 -152.16 -10.16 36.14
N SER A 66 -152.03 -9.40 35.05
CA SER A 66 -153.00 -8.36 34.69
C SER A 66 -154.33 -8.94 34.21
N SER A 67 -154.33 -10.05 33.47
CA SER A 67 -155.56 -10.76 33.09
C SER A 67 -156.31 -11.32 34.30
N GLY A 68 -155.58 -11.84 35.31
CA GLY A 68 -156.15 -12.24 36.59
C GLY A 68 -156.79 -11.07 37.34
N VAL A 69 -156.15 -9.90 37.34
CA VAL A 69 -156.71 -8.68 37.93
C VAL A 69 -157.94 -8.20 37.14
N VAL A 70 -157.92 -8.25 35.81
CA VAL A 70 -159.09 -7.91 34.98
C VAL A 70 -160.26 -8.85 35.25
N PHE A 71 -159.99 -10.14 35.48
CA PHE A 71 -161.03 -11.11 35.83
C PHE A 71 -161.69 -10.79 37.17
N GLN A 72 -160.91 -10.36 38.18
CA GLN A 72 -161.43 -10.02 39.50
C GLN A 72 -162.03 -8.60 39.57
N ASN A 73 -161.44 -7.66 38.81
CA ASN A 73 -161.85 -6.27 38.74
C ASN A 73 -161.89 -5.79 37.27
N PRO A 74 -163.02 -6.03 36.58
CA PRO A 74 -163.15 -5.78 35.14
C PRO A 74 -163.12 -4.32 34.73
N SER A 75 -163.26 -3.38 35.68
CA SER A 75 -163.28 -1.94 35.42
C SER A 75 -161.88 -1.31 35.40
N SER A 76 -160.83 -2.05 35.78
CA SER A 76 -159.48 -1.52 35.93
C SER A 76 -158.81 -1.21 34.59
N ALA A 77 -158.80 0.07 34.20
CA ALA A 77 -158.16 0.52 32.96
C ALA A 77 -156.65 0.23 32.92
N LYS A 78 -155.95 0.36 34.07
CA LYS A 78 -154.51 0.05 34.17
C LYS A 78 -154.24 -1.42 33.90
N ALA A 79 -155.02 -2.32 34.50
CA ALA A 79 -154.85 -3.76 34.29
C ALA A 79 -155.13 -4.15 32.82
N LYS A 80 -156.17 -3.57 32.20
CA LYS A 80 -156.44 -3.77 30.77
C LYS A 80 -155.29 -3.30 29.88
N ASN A 81 -154.77 -2.10 30.10
CA ASN A 81 -153.65 -1.58 29.29
C ASN A 81 -152.35 -2.37 29.49
N THR A 82 -152.03 -2.77 30.73
CA THR A 82 -150.88 -3.65 31.01
C THR A 82 -151.03 -5.00 30.32
N MET A 83 -152.24 -5.57 30.31
CA MET A 83 -152.54 -6.83 29.62
C MET A 83 -152.29 -6.72 28.11
N THR A 84 -152.74 -5.64 27.47
CA THR A 84 -152.51 -5.38 26.04
C THR A 84 -151.04 -5.18 25.72
N THR A 85 -150.38 -4.29 26.47
CA THR A 85 -148.98 -3.92 26.23
C THR A 85 -148.09 -5.15 26.40
N ALA A 86 -148.36 -5.98 27.41
CA ALA A 86 -147.63 -7.21 27.66
C ALA A 86 -147.74 -8.22 26.51
N ILE A 87 -148.92 -8.41 25.92
CA ILE A 87 -149.08 -9.32 24.76
C ILE A 87 -148.30 -8.81 23.54
N ASN A 88 -148.43 -7.51 23.23
CA ASN A 88 -147.73 -6.92 22.09
C ASN A 88 -146.21 -7.01 22.28
N ALA A 89 -145.72 -6.81 23.51
CA ALA A 89 -144.31 -7.00 23.85
C ALA A 89 -143.86 -8.46 23.72
N VAL A 90 -144.67 -9.43 24.16
CA VAL A 90 -144.39 -10.86 23.94
C VAL A 90 -144.29 -11.17 22.45
N GLN A 91 -145.22 -10.67 21.64
CA GLN A 91 -145.21 -10.92 20.19
C GLN A 91 -143.99 -10.28 19.50
N LYS A 92 -143.62 -9.05 19.89
CA LYS A 92 -142.42 -8.39 19.36
C LYS A 92 -141.15 -9.15 19.75
N ALA A 93 -140.98 -9.46 21.03
CA ALA A 93 -139.81 -10.17 21.52
C ALA A 93 -139.71 -11.60 20.96
N ALA A 94 -140.84 -12.29 20.71
CA ALA A 94 -140.83 -13.57 20.01
C ALA A 94 -140.27 -13.45 18.59
N LYS A 95 -140.68 -12.44 17.83
CA LYS A 95 -140.17 -12.20 16.47
C LYS A 95 -138.69 -11.79 16.46
N GLU A 96 -138.22 -11.06 17.48
CA GLU A 96 -136.80 -10.75 17.65
C GLU A 96 -135.99 -12.02 17.98
N PHE A 97 -136.52 -12.92 18.81
CA PHE A 97 -135.85 -14.17 19.17
C PHE A 97 -135.68 -15.12 17.97
N GLU A 98 -136.61 -15.12 17.01
CA GLU A 98 -136.49 -15.83 15.72
C GLU A 98 -135.25 -15.41 14.92
N GLY A 99 -134.92 -14.11 14.94
CA GLY A 99 -133.75 -13.58 14.25
C GLY A 99 -132.41 -13.93 14.90
N LEU A 100 -132.42 -14.33 16.19
CA LEU A 100 -131.21 -14.58 16.98
C LEU A 100 -130.81 -16.06 17.01
N ASP A 101 -131.78 -16.97 17.09
CA ASP A 101 -131.51 -18.41 17.01
C ASP A 101 -132.72 -19.17 16.43
N LYS A 102 -132.65 -19.47 15.13
CA LYS A 102 -133.72 -20.20 14.43
C LYS A 102 -133.96 -21.60 15.00
N ASN A 103 -132.92 -22.27 15.51
CA ASN A 103 -133.05 -23.62 16.04
C ASN A 103 -133.76 -23.62 17.39
N LEU A 104 -133.38 -22.73 18.31
CA LEU A 104 -134.07 -22.59 19.59
C LEU A 104 -135.48 -22.01 19.40
N TYR A 105 -135.65 -21.07 18.46
CA TYR A 105 -136.96 -20.52 18.12
C TYR A 105 -137.93 -21.61 17.64
N SER A 106 -137.50 -22.56 16.81
CA SER A 106 -138.38 -23.65 16.33
C SER A 106 -139.00 -24.49 17.46
N LYS A 107 -138.31 -24.62 18.61
CA LYS A 107 -138.81 -25.34 19.80
C LYS A 107 -139.77 -24.48 20.62
N PHE A 108 -139.59 -23.17 20.56
CA PHE A 108 -140.36 -22.16 21.28
C PHE A 108 -141.65 -21.74 20.54
N GLU A 109 -141.59 -21.66 19.21
CA GLU A 109 -142.61 -21.11 18.31
C GLU A 109 -144.00 -21.72 18.49
N PRO A 110 -144.19 -23.06 18.56
CA PRO A 110 -145.53 -23.63 18.65
C PRO A 110 -146.23 -23.21 19.94
N LYS A 111 -145.46 -23.08 21.03
CA LYS A 111 -145.98 -22.74 22.36
C LYS A 111 -146.30 -21.26 22.48
N VAL A 112 -145.44 -20.37 21.96
CA VAL A 112 -145.72 -18.93 21.99
C VAL A 112 -146.87 -18.57 21.05
N THR A 113 -146.96 -19.23 19.90
CA THR A 113 -148.06 -19.03 18.94
C THR A 113 -149.38 -19.51 19.53
N ASN A 114 -149.40 -20.69 20.14
CA ASN A 114 -150.59 -21.20 20.84
C ASN A 114 -151.02 -20.26 21.98
N PHE A 115 -150.07 -19.80 22.80
CA PHE A 115 -150.33 -18.82 23.84
C PHE A 115 -150.97 -17.55 23.26
N LEU A 116 -150.34 -16.90 22.27
CA LEU A 116 -150.86 -15.71 21.61
C LEU A 116 -152.25 -15.92 20.99
N ASN A 117 -152.51 -17.07 20.37
CA ASN A 117 -153.80 -17.39 19.77
C ASN A 117 -154.92 -17.56 20.80
N ILE A 118 -154.60 -18.08 21.99
CA ILE A 118 -155.57 -18.19 23.09
C ILE A 118 -155.78 -16.82 23.75
N VAL A 119 -154.72 -16.03 23.94
CA VAL A 119 -154.81 -14.80 24.75
C VAL A 119 -155.30 -13.57 23.98
N LYS A 120 -155.06 -13.48 22.67
CA LYS A 120 -155.52 -12.35 21.84
C LYS A 120 -157.04 -12.22 21.77
N PRO A 121 -157.83 -13.29 21.54
CA PRO A 121 -159.28 -13.20 21.56
C PRO A 121 -159.82 -12.79 22.93
N LEU A 122 -159.18 -13.24 24.02
CA LEU A 122 -159.55 -12.88 25.38
C LEU A 122 -159.30 -11.42 25.68
N TYR A 123 -158.17 -10.90 25.22
CA TYR A 123 -157.90 -9.47 25.25
C TYR A 123 -158.99 -8.70 24.49
N LYS A 124 -159.33 -9.11 23.27
CA LYS A 124 -160.36 -8.43 22.47
C LYS A 124 -161.73 -8.48 23.14
N LYS A 125 -162.08 -9.62 23.73
CA LYS A 125 -163.30 -9.81 24.53
C LYS A 125 -163.37 -8.77 25.68
N VAL A 126 -162.26 -8.51 26.37
CA VAL A 126 -162.15 -7.52 27.46
C VAL A 126 -162.22 -6.06 26.97
N GLU A 127 -161.63 -5.78 25.80
CA GLU A 127 -161.63 -4.47 25.16
C GLU A 127 -163.05 -4.10 24.68
N ASP A 128 -163.76 -5.07 24.10
CA ASP A 128 -165.17 -4.98 23.70
C ASP A 128 -166.13 -4.87 24.91
N GLY A 129 -165.59 -4.79 26.14
CA GLY A 129 -166.34 -4.57 27.38
C GLY A 129 -166.89 -5.84 28.04
N ASN A 130 -166.68 -7.02 27.44
CA ASN A 130 -167.19 -8.28 27.98
C ASN A 130 -166.33 -8.80 29.13
N LEU A 131 -166.97 -9.52 30.06
CA LEU A 131 -166.31 -10.11 31.21
C LEU A 131 -165.54 -11.38 30.82
N LEU A 132 -164.37 -11.57 31.43
CA LEU A 132 -163.65 -12.84 31.33
C LEU A 132 -164.37 -13.90 32.17
N GLU A 133 -164.47 -15.09 31.61
CA GLU A 133 -165.03 -16.23 32.30
C GLU A 133 -163.95 -17.08 32.95
N LYS A 134 -164.35 -17.93 33.90
CA LYS A 134 -163.42 -18.86 34.56
C LYS A 134 -162.72 -19.80 33.56
N LYS A 135 -163.41 -20.17 32.47
CA LYS A 135 -162.86 -21.00 31.38
C LYS A 135 -161.82 -20.24 30.56
N ASP A 136 -162.03 -18.95 30.32
CA ASP A 136 -161.07 -18.07 29.63
C ASP A 136 -159.76 -17.99 30.43
N MET A 137 -159.87 -17.80 31.74
CA MET A 137 -158.70 -17.78 32.63
C MET A 137 -158.02 -19.13 32.76
N SER A 138 -158.77 -20.22 32.86
CA SER A 138 -158.16 -21.55 32.89
C SER A 138 -157.37 -21.86 31.62
N SER A 139 -157.90 -21.49 30.45
CA SER A 139 -157.27 -21.79 29.15
C SER A 139 -156.03 -20.92 28.92
N SER A 140 -156.13 -19.62 29.24
CA SER A 140 -155.02 -18.66 29.18
C SER A 140 -153.88 -19.03 30.13
N LEU A 141 -154.21 -19.39 31.38
CA LEU A 141 -153.23 -19.73 32.39
C LEU A 141 -152.52 -21.05 32.06
N GLN A 142 -153.24 -22.03 31.48
CA GLN A 142 -152.61 -23.26 30.99
C GLN A 142 -151.66 -22.98 29.82
N ALA A 143 -152.08 -22.16 28.85
CA ALA A 143 -151.23 -21.80 27.72
C ALA A 143 -149.99 -21.00 28.16
N TRP A 144 -150.14 -20.09 29.13
CA TRP A 144 -149.02 -19.38 29.74
C TRP A 144 -148.08 -20.35 30.45
N ARG A 145 -148.61 -21.30 31.22
CA ARG A 145 -147.81 -22.28 31.96
C ARG A 145 -146.95 -23.12 31.03
N ASP A 146 -147.53 -23.62 29.95
CA ASP A 146 -146.84 -24.39 28.91
C ASP A 146 -145.72 -23.56 28.24
N LEU A 147 -146.03 -22.31 27.87
CA LEU A 147 -145.06 -21.39 27.29
C LEU A 147 -143.93 -21.09 28.28
N LYS A 148 -144.25 -20.80 29.53
CA LYS A 148 -143.31 -20.53 30.62
C LYS A 148 -142.33 -21.69 30.81
N PHE A 149 -142.81 -22.94 30.86
CA PHE A 149 -141.91 -24.09 31.01
C PHE A 149 -140.95 -24.20 29.82
N THR A 150 -141.47 -24.02 28.60
CA THR A 150 -140.65 -24.05 27.38
C THR A 150 -139.60 -22.93 27.39
N ILE A 151 -139.96 -21.71 27.80
CA ILE A 151 -139.01 -20.60 27.97
C ILE A 151 -137.96 -20.97 29.01
N THR A 152 -138.36 -21.54 30.14
CA THR A 152 -137.44 -21.87 31.23
C THR A 152 -136.44 -22.94 30.81
N ASP A 153 -136.86 -23.93 30.03
CA ASP A 153 -135.97 -24.97 29.51
C ASP A 153 -135.02 -24.43 28.42
N ILE A 154 -135.49 -23.54 27.56
CA ILE A 154 -134.63 -22.89 26.57
C ILE A 154 -133.64 -21.92 27.23
N LEU A 155 -134.07 -21.18 28.27
CA LEU A 155 -133.17 -20.35 29.07
C LEU A 155 -132.05 -21.18 29.73
N LYS A 156 -132.35 -22.40 30.21
CA LYS A 156 -131.30 -23.32 30.71
C LYS A 156 -130.30 -23.71 29.61
N ILE A 157 -130.78 -23.96 28.38
CA ILE A 157 -129.90 -24.28 27.25
C ILE A 157 -129.02 -23.07 26.90
N ILE A 158 -129.60 -21.87 26.81
CA ILE A 158 -128.85 -20.63 26.54
C ILE A 158 -127.86 -20.36 27.67
N GLN A 159 -128.22 -20.60 28.93
CA GLN A 159 -127.33 -20.41 30.07
C GLN A 159 -126.17 -21.42 30.06
N ALA A 160 -126.43 -22.69 29.70
CA ALA A 160 -125.38 -23.68 29.49
C ALA A 160 -124.45 -23.30 28.33
N ASN A 161 -125.01 -22.85 27.19
CA ASN A 161 -124.23 -22.38 26.05
C ASN A 161 -123.40 -21.13 26.40
N SER A 162 -123.95 -20.22 27.21
CA SER A 162 -123.25 -19.02 27.69
C SER A 162 -122.06 -19.39 28.58
N GLN A 163 -122.23 -20.35 29.49
CA GLN A 163 -121.12 -20.86 30.33
C GLN A 163 -120.04 -21.55 29.51
N VAL A 164 -120.42 -22.35 28.50
CA VAL A 164 -119.47 -22.99 27.59
C VAL A 164 -118.72 -21.96 26.76
N ALA A 165 -119.41 -20.97 26.19
CA ALA A 165 -118.78 -19.90 25.42
C ALA A 165 -117.84 -19.04 26.29
N GLN A 166 -118.23 -18.70 27.53
CA GLN A 166 -117.34 -18.00 28.46
C GLN A 166 -116.11 -18.83 28.82
N LYS A 167 -116.28 -20.13 29.07
CA LYS A 167 -115.17 -21.03 29.37
C LYS A 167 -114.23 -21.15 28.17
N ASN A 168 -114.77 -21.38 26.97
CA ASN A 168 -113.98 -21.48 25.73
C ASN A 168 -113.22 -20.19 25.44
N PHE A 169 -113.86 -19.04 25.62
CA PHE A 169 -113.21 -17.74 25.46
C PHE A 169 -112.06 -17.56 26.45
N HIS A 170 -112.27 -17.91 27.73
CA HIS A 170 -111.23 -17.80 28.74
C HIS A 170 -110.05 -18.75 28.47
N THR A 171 -110.33 -20.01 28.14
CA THR A 171 -109.30 -20.99 27.76
C THR A 171 -108.54 -20.53 26.51
N MET A 172 -109.22 -20.00 25.49
CA MET A 172 -108.56 -19.48 24.29
C MET A 172 -107.66 -18.27 24.59
N ILE A 173 -108.02 -17.41 25.56
CA ILE A 173 -107.15 -16.32 26.01
C ILE A 173 -105.88 -16.90 26.65
N GLU A 174 -106.01 -17.82 27.59
CA GLU A 174 -104.86 -18.43 28.28
C GLU A 174 -103.93 -19.15 27.29
N ASP A 175 -104.49 -19.97 26.39
CA ASP A 175 -103.73 -20.69 25.36
C ASP A 175 -103.02 -19.71 24.41
N SER A 176 -103.67 -18.60 24.04
CA SER A 176 -103.08 -17.57 23.19
C SER A 176 -101.91 -16.86 23.87
N ILE A 177 -102.04 -16.52 25.16
CA ILE A 177 -100.97 -15.91 25.94
C ILE A 177 -99.78 -16.87 26.04
N ILE A 178 -100.02 -18.14 26.39
CA ILE A 178 -98.97 -19.15 26.52
C ILE A 178 -98.25 -19.36 25.18
N THR A 179 -99.00 -19.46 24.07
CA THR A 179 -98.43 -19.64 22.72
C THR A 179 -97.53 -18.47 22.33
N ILE A 180 -97.95 -17.22 22.59
CA ILE A 180 -97.16 -16.03 22.29
C ILE A 180 -95.88 -15.98 23.15
N VAL A 181 -95.97 -16.32 24.45
CA VAL A 181 -94.82 -16.33 25.36
C VAL A 181 -93.80 -17.40 24.99
N ILE A 182 -94.25 -18.63 24.68
CA ILE A 182 -93.38 -19.72 24.23
C ILE A 182 -92.68 -19.33 22.92
N LEU A 183 -93.41 -18.74 21.96
CA LEU A 183 -92.85 -18.30 20.70
C LEU A 183 -91.77 -17.22 20.88
N MET A 184 -92.00 -16.26 21.78
CA MET A 184 -90.99 -15.25 22.15
C MET A 184 -89.73 -15.89 22.77
N LEU A 185 -89.90 -16.84 23.70
CA LEU A 185 -88.78 -17.54 24.33
C LEU A 185 -87.96 -18.35 23.32
N VAL A 186 -88.60 -19.02 22.37
CA VAL A 186 -87.92 -19.78 21.31
C VAL A 186 -87.13 -18.85 20.41
N ILE A 187 -87.70 -17.71 19.99
CA ILE A 187 -86.99 -16.72 19.16
C ILE A 187 -85.77 -16.17 19.92
N ILE A 188 -85.92 -15.84 21.20
CA ILE A 188 -84.83 -15.35 22.06
C ILE A 188 -83.72 -16.41 22.16
N LEU A 189 -84.06 -17.68 22.42
CA LEU A 189 -83.08 -18.77 22.52
C LEU A 189 -82.32 -19.00 21.21
N VAL A 190 -83.00 -18.95 20.06
CA VAL A 190 -82.37 -19.09 18.74
C VAL A 190 -81.40 -17.94 18.48
N ILE A 191 -81.78 -16.70 18.80
CA ILE A 191 -80.90 -15.53 18.67
C ILE A 191 -79.70 -15.65 19.62
N LEU A 192 -79.90 -16.08 20.86
CA LEU A 192 -78.84 -16.23 21.86
C LEU A 192 -77.85 -17.33 21.45
N ALA A 193 -78.33 -18.48 20.99
CA ALA A 193 -77.51 -19.56 20.46
C ALA A 193 -76.71 -19.13 19.23
N PHE A 194 -77.32 -18.38 18.31
CA PHE A 194 -76.64 -17.87 17.13
C PHE A 194 -75.57 -16.81 17.48
N ASN A 195 -75.82 -15.96 18.47
CA ASN A 195 -74.84 -15.00 18.98
C ASN A 195 -73.63 -15.69 19.64
N VAL A 196 -73.85 -16.78 20.39
CA VAL A 196 -72.74 -17.58 20.95
C VAL A 196 -71.90 -18.21 19.83
N LEU A 197 -72.55 -18.69 18.76
CA LEU A 197 -71.85 -19.23 17.58
C LEU A 197 -71.06 -18.14 16.83
N LEU A 198 -71.61 -16.93 16.69
CA LEU A 198 -70.89 -15.77 16.11
C LEU A 198 -69.70 -15.36 16.98
N SER A 199 -69.87 -15.30 18.30
CA SER A 199 -68.78 -15.02 19.24
C SER A 199 -67.64 -16.03 19.06
N ARG A 200 -67.93 -17.34 19.00
CA ARG A 200 -66.89 -18.35 18.74
C ARG A 200 -66.26 -18.24 17.34
N SER A 201 -67.03 -17.97 16.30
CA SER A 201 -66.54 -17.95 14.91
C SER A 201 -65.86 -16.64 14.49
N ILE A 202 -65.94 -15.58 15.31
CA ILE A 202 -65.31 -14.28 15.04
C ILE A 202 -64.29 -13.92 16.13
N ILE A 203 -64.68 -13.95 17.42
CA ILE A 203 -63.82 -13.47 18.52
C ILE A 203 -62.65 -14.41 18.77
N SER A 204 -62.86 -15.74 18.78
CA SER A 204 -61.78 -16.68 19.06
C SER A 204 -60.64 -16.67 18.01
N PRO A 205 -60.93 -16.59 16.69
CA PRO A 205 -59.90 -16.33 15.68
C PRO A 205 -59.18 -14.98 15.86
N LEU A 206 -59.89 -13.92 16.26
CA LEU A 206 -59.32 -12.60 16.53
C LEU A 206 -58.40 -12.60 17.78
N GLU A 207 -58.78 -13.26 18.86
CA GLU A 207 -57.93 -13.46 20.05
C GLU A 207 -56.71 -14.33 19.74
N SER A 208 -56.86 -15.33 18.88
CA SER A 208 -55.73 -16.17 18.44
C SER A 208 -54.75 -15.37 17.59
N LEU A 209 -55.24 -14.48 16.72
CA LEU A 209 -54.44 -13.55 15.95
C LEU A 209 -53.68 -12.57 16.88
N GLU A 210 -54.37 -12.00 17.87
CA GLU A 210 -53.79 -11.09 18.87
C GLU A 210 -52.69 -11.77 19.69
N LYS A 211 -52.95 -12.97 20.25
CA LYS A 211 -51.95 -13.74 21.00
C LYS A 211 -50.75 -14.14 20.14
N ALA A 212 -50.97 -14.51 18.87
CA ALA A 212 -49.88 -14.84 17.96
C ALA A 212 -49.01 -13.61 17.67
N MET A 213 -49.63 -12.44 17.46
CA MET A 213 -48.89 -11.18 17.28
C MET A 213 -48.15 -10.76 18.56
N ALA A 214 -48.77 -10.88 19.75
CA ALA A 214 -48.16 -10.56 21.04
C ALA A 214 -46.98 -11.50 21.37
N ASN A 215 -47.08 -12.78 21.00
CA ASN A 215 -45.99 -13.73 21.14
C ASN A 215 -44.82 -13.41 20.21
N LEU A 216 -45.06 -12.87 19.02
CA LEU A 216 -44.00 -12.43 18.12
C LEU A 216 -43.29 -11.17 18.61
N THR A 217 -43.99 -10.27 19.31
CA THR A 217 -43.35 -9.10 19.94
C THR A 217 -42.54 -9.45 21.19
N ASN A 218 -42.89 -10.53 21.90
CA ASN A 218 -42.26 -10.91 23.17
C ASN A 218 -41.30 -12.10 23.07
N SER A 219 -41.24 -12.81 21.95
CA SER A 219 -40.31 -13.91 21.73
C SER A 219 -39.20 -13.53 20.76
N SER A 220 -38.01 -14.05 21.00
CA SER A 220 -36.84 -13.88 20.12
C SER A 220 -36.94 -14.68 18.81
N ASP A 221 -37.98 -15.51 18.68
CA ASP A 221 -38.20 -16.45 17.59
C ASP A 221 -39.18 -15.89 16.56
N ILE A 222 -38.63 -15.07 15.67
CA ILE A 222 -39.29 -14.37 14.57
C ILE A 222 -39.77 -15.29 13.43
N ASN A 223 -39.46 -16.59 13.48
CA ASN A 223 -39.83 -17.54 12.43
C ASN A 223 -41.20 -18.19 12.67
N LYS A 224 -41.89 -17.83 13.75
CA LYS A 224 -43.23 -18.38 14.06
C LYS A 224 -44.30 -17.76 13.16
N LYS A 225 -45.05 -18.64 12.49
CA LYS A 225 -46.15 -18.27 11.60
C LYS A 225 -47.48 -18.34 12.34
N ILE A 226 -48.42 -17.49 11.96
CA ILE A 226 -49.79 -17.54 12.47
C ILE A 226 -50.51 -18.72 11.81
N GLU A 227 -51.03 -19.64 12.61
CA GLU A 227 -51.79 -20.80 12.13
C GLU A 227 -53.16 -20.36 11.58
N ILE A 228 -53.45 -20.68 10.31
CA ILE A 228 -54.69 -20.26 9.64
C ILE A 228 -55.78 -21.32 9.87
N LYS A 229 -56.78 -21.01 10.72
CA LYS A 229 -57.88 -21.93 11.08
C LYS A 229 -59.22 -21.63 10.41
N THR A 230 -59.35 -20.47 9.78
CA THR A 230 -60.58 -19.98 9.12
C THR A 230 -60.32 -19.74 7.62
N LYS A 231 -61.37 -19.42 6.85
CA LYS A 231 -61.25 -19.02 5.43
C LYS A 231 -61.78 -17.60 5.15
N ASP A 232 -62.06 -16.85 6.21
CA ASP A 232 -62.67 -15.52 6.14
C ASP A 232 -61.61 -14.41 6.16
N GLU A 233 -62.01 -13.17 6.43
CA GLU A 233 -61.14 -12.01 6.44
C GLU A 233 -59.97 -12.16 7.45
N THR A 234 -60.15 -12.90 8.55
CA THR A 234 -59.07 -13.17 9.52
C THR A 234 -57.98 -14.06 8.92
N ALA A 235 -58.35 -15.01 8.07
CA ALA A 235 -57.41 -15.87 7.34
C ALA A 235 -56.59 -15.08 6.31
N LYS A 236 -57.21 -14.10 5.65
CA LYS A 236 -56.51 -13.20 4.72
C LYS A 236 -55.49 -12.33 5.44
N ILE A 237 -55.81 -11.82 6.63
CA ILE A 237 -54.88 -11.06 7.47
C ILE A 237 -53.71 -11.96 7.91
N ALA A 238 -53.99 -13.17 8.43
CA ALA A 238 -52.96 -14.11 8.83
C ALA A 238 -52.06 -14.53 7.66
N LYS A 239 -52.61 -14.72 6.46
CA LYS A 239 -51.85 -15.02 5.24
C LYS A 239 -50.91 -13.87 4.84
N ASN A 240 -51.43 -12.64 4.74
CA ASN A 240 -50.62 -11.47 4.39
C ASN A 240 -49.52 -11.23 5.43
N PHE A 241 -49.81 -11.47 6.70
CA PHE A 241 -48.84 -11.35 7.78
C PHE A 241 -47.75 -12.44 7.68
N ASN A 242 -48.11 -13.70 7.40
CA ASN A 242 -47.14 -14.77 7.16
C ASN A 242 -46.29 -14.50 5.90
N GLU A 243 -46.84 -13.90 4.85
CA GLU A 243 -46.07 -13.45 3.68
C GLU A 243 -45.08 -12.34 4.04
N TYR A 244 -45.45 -11.44 4.95
CA TYR A 244 -44.54 -10.43 5.49
C TYR A 244 -43.41 -11.04 6.33
N ILE A 245 -43.72 -12.02 7.20
CA ILE A 245 -42.70 -12.79 7.94
C ILE A 245 -41.75 -13.53 6.99
N ASN A 246 -42.25 -14.18 5.93
CA ASN A 246 -41.39 -14.83 4.93
C ASN A 246 -40.44 -13.83 4.24
N LYS A 247 -40.88 -12.58 3.99
CA LYS A 247 -40.00 -11.53 3.43
C LYS A 247 -38.91 -11.14 4.43
N ILE A 248 -39.22 -11.05 5.72
CA ILE A 248 -38.24 -10.76 6.77
C ILE A 248 -37.25 -11.92 6.93
N GLU A 249 -37.73 -13.16 7.00
CA GLU A 249 -36.90 -14.37 7.11
C GLU A 249 -35.95 -14.49 5.91
N LYS A 250 -36.44 -14.24 4.69
CA LYS A 250 -35.61 -14.21 3.49
C LYS A 250 -34.55 -13.10 3.55
N ALA A 251 -34.93 -11.88 3.94
CA ALA A 251 -33.99 -10.76 4.05
C ALA A 251 -32.90 -11.02 5.12
N GLN A 252 -33.27 -11.58 6.27
CA GLN A 252 -32.30 -11.97 7.31
C GLN A 252 -31.38 -13.11 6.89
N SER A 253 -31.92 -14.10 6.16
CA SER A 253 -31.10 -15.18 5.61
C SER A 253 -30.10 -14.64 4.59
N GLU A 254 -30.52 -13.71 3.73
CA GLU A 254 -29.63 -13.00 2.80
C GLU A 254 -28.56 -12.20 3.57
N ASP A 255 -28.93 -11.45 4.61
CA ASP A 255 -28.01 -10.69 5.46
C ASP A 255 -26.99 -11.61 6.16
N THR A 256 -27.44 -12.75 6.68
CA THR A 256 -26.56 -13.75 7.34
C THR A 256 -25.54 -14.33 6.36
N LEU A 257 -25.95 -14.62 5.12
CA LEU A 257 -25.04 -15.08 4.07
C LEU A 257 -24.01 -14.02 3.70
N VAL A 258 -24.43 -12.76 3.57
CA VAL A 258 -23.52 -11.64 3.28
C VAL A 258 -22.53 -11.41 4.42
N ILE A 259 -22.98 -11.42 5.68
CA ILE A 259 -22.10 -11.27 6.85
C ILE A 259 -21.04 -12.40 6.87
N LYS A 260 -21.44 -13.63 6.56
CA LYS A 260 -20.51 -14.77 6.48
C LYS A 260 -19.50 -14.62 5.35
N ASP A 261 -19.92 -14.13 4.18
CA ASP A 261 -19.01 -13.86 3.06
C ASP A 261 -18.03 -12.72 3.39
N VAL A 262 -18.52 -11.64 4.02
CA VAL A 262 -17.68 -10.55 4.55
C VAL A 262 -16.63 -11.10 5.53
N GLN A 263 -17.03 -11.96 6.47
CA GLN A 263 -16.09 -12.60 7.41
C GLN A 263 -15.00 -13.41 6.68
N ASN A 264 -15.39 -14.18 5.66
CA ASN A 264 -14.42 -14.93 4.85
C ASN A 264 -13.44 -14.00 4.13
N VAL A 265 -13.95 -12.95 3.48
CA VAL A 265 -13.13 -11.96 2.77
C VAL A 265 -12.17 -11.25 3.73
N VAL A 266 -12.65 -10.84 4.91
CA VAL A 266 -11.80 -10.24 5.97
C VAL A 266 -10.70 -11.19 6.42
N ASN A 267 -10.99 -12.48 6.57
CA ASN A 267 -9.97 -13.49 6.90
C ASN A 267 -8.92 -13.66 5.79
N GLU A 268 -9.33 -13.65 4.52
CA GLU A 268 -8.40 -13.71 3.38
C GLU A 268 -7.51 -12.45 3.35
N ILE A 269 -8.06 -11.26 3.58
CA ILE A 269 -7.31 -9.99 3.67
C ILE A 269 -6.29 -10.03 4.81
N LYS A 270 -6.67 -10.58 5.97
CA LYS A 270 -5.75 -10.76 7.11
C LYS A 270 -4.53 -11.63 6.73
N SER A 271 -4.70 -12.56 5.79
CA SER A 271 -3.61 -13.38 5.25
C SER A 271 -2.84 -12.72 4.10
N GLY A 272 -3.18 -11.48 3.72
CA GLY A 272 -2.52 -10.72 2.64
C GLY A 272 -3.14 -10.89 1.25
N LYS A 273 -4.26 -11.63 1.11
CA LYS A 273 -4.90 -11.87 -0.19
C LYS A 273 -5.93 -10.79 -0.51
N LEU A 274 -5.52 -9.83 -1.34
CA LEU A 274 -6.34 -8.67 -1.69
C LEU A 274 -7.21 -8.86 -2.94
N ASN A 275 -7.14 -9.99 -3.64
CA ASN A 275 -7.94 -10.24 -4.86
C ASN A 275 -9.33 -10.85 -4.57
N THR A 276 -9.68 -11.09 -3.30
CA THR A 276 -10.97 -11.67 -2.92
C THR A 276 -12.03 -10.57 -2.75
N ARG A 277 -13.27 -10.81 -3.20
CA ARG A 277 -14.41 -9.88 -3.10
C ARG A 277 -15.61 -10.56 -2.48
N VAL A 278 -16.45 -9.79 -1.80
CA VAL A 278 -17.77 -10.26 -1.35
C VAL A 278 -18.66 -10.38 -2.58
N LYS A 279 -19.23 -11.57 -2.81
CA LYS A 279 -20.02 -11.91 -4.00
C LYS A 279 -21.50 -12.06 -3.68
N THR A 280 -21.83 -12.44 -2.45
CA THR A 280 -23.22 -12.57 -2.00
C THR A 280 -23.93 -11.22 -1.98
N LYS A 281 -25.23 -11.22 -2.30
CA LYS A 281 -26.08 -10.02 -2.35
C LYS A 281 -27.21 -10.15 -1.33
N THR A 282 -27.70 -9.01 -0.86
CA THR A 282 -28.90 -8.91 -0.01
C THR A 282 -29.84 -7.83 -0.53
N SER A 283 -31.12 -7.98 -0.23
CA SER A 283 -32.14 -6.96 -0.43
C SER A 283 -31.99 -5.76 0.51
N ASN A 284 -31.17 -5.85 1.56
CA ASN A 284 -30.87 -4.76 2.49
C ASN A 284 -29.90 -3.73 1.90
N SER A 285 -30.39 -2.54 1.59
CA SER A 285 -29.60 -1.48 0.93
C SER A 285 -28.36 -1.07 1.71
N SER A 286 -28.45 -0.94 3.04
CA SER A 286 -27.33 -0.49 3.87
C SER A 286 -26.20 -1.52 3.92
N ILE A 287 -26.52 -2.81 3.93
CA ILE A 287 -25.51 -3.88 3.87
C ILE A 287 -24.92 -3.94 2.45
N MET A 288 -25.71 -3.73 1.40
CA MET A 288 -25.21 -3.70 0.03
C MET A 288 -24.27 -2.50 -0.22
N GLU A 289 -24.56 -1.33 0.37
CA GLU A 289 -23.65 -0.17 0.37
C GLU A 289 -22.33 -0.51 1.07
N LEU A 290 -22.37 -1.19 2.23
CA LEU A 290 -21.17 -1.65 2.92
C LEU A 290 -20.34 -2.63 2.08
N VAL A 291 -20.99 -3.60 1.42
CA VAL A 291 -20.33 -4.54 0.49
C VAL A 291 -19.64 -3.79 -0.65
N THR A 292 -20.31 -2.79 -1.22
CA THR A 292 -19.78 -1.98 -2.31
C THR A 292 -18.58 -1.17 -1.85
N ALA A 293 -18.67 -0.52 -0.68
CA ALA A 293 -17.56 0.22 -0.09
C ALA A 293 -16.36 -0.67 0.24
N LEU A 294 -16.59 -1.85 0.81
CA LEU A 294 -15.55 -2.84 1.12
C LEU A 294 -14.85 -3.33 -0.15
N ASN A 295 -15.60 -3.74 -1.17
CA ASN A 295 -15.03 -4.20 -2.43
C ASN A 295 -14.24 -3.08 -3.12
N SER A 296 -14.76 -1.85 -3.14
CA SER A 296 -14.04 -0.69 -3.69
C SER A 296 -12.74 -0.39 -2.95
N MET A 297 -12.73 -0.46 -1.62
CA MET A 297 -11.51 -0.34 -0.81
C MET A 297 -10.48 -1.41 -1.19
N LEU A 298 -10.94 -2.65 -1.40
CA LEU A 298 -10.07 -3.76 -1.79
C LEU A 298 -9.54 -3.64 -3.23
N ASP A 299 -10.34 -3.09 -4.15
CA ASP A 299 -9.87 -2.78 -5.51
C ASP A 299 -8.74 -1.75 -5.48
N THR A 300 -8.91 -0.70 -4.67
CA THR A 300 -7.87 0.31 -4.46
C THR A 300 -6.61 -0.29 -3.85
N LEU A 301 -6.73 -1.06 -2.76
CA LEU A 301 -5.59 -1.71 -2.09
C LEU A 301 -4.88 -2.71 -3.01
N HIS A 302 -5.64 -3.53 -3.75
CA HIS A 302 -5.08 -4.50 -4.69
C HIS A 302 -4.27 -3.81 -5.78
N ASN A 303 -4.81 -2.75 -6.40
CA ASN A 303 -4.14 -2.00 -7.45
C ASN A 303 -2.83 -1.36 -6.97
N ILE A 304 -2.83 -0.79 -5.75
CA ILE A 304 -1.64 -0.22 -5.12
C ILE A 304 -0.55 -1.27 -4.92
N ILE A 305 -0.89 -2.43 -4.35
CA ILE A 305 0.07 -3.51 -4.13
C ILE A 305 0.58 -4.07 -5.46
N ASP A 306 -0.28 -4.22 -6.45
CA ASP A 306 0.09 -4.72 -7.78
C ASP A 306 1.10 -3.78 -8.47
N HIS A 307 0.89 -2.46 -8.44
CA HIS A 307 1.86 -1.50 -8.98
C HIS A 307 3.17 -1.46 -8.20
N ALA A 308 3.12 -1.57 -6.87
CA ALA A 308 4.32 -1.66 -6.05
C ALA A 308 5.14 -2.91 -6.43
N LEU A 309 4.50 -4.07 -6.55
CA LEU A 309 5.13 -5.32 -6.96
C LEU A 309 5.68 -5.26 -8.37
N ASN A 310 4.94 -4.69 -9.34
CA ASN A 310 5.41 -4.52 -10.71
C ASN A 310 6.64 -3.60 -10.77
N THR A 311 6.65 -2.50 -10.00
CA THR A 311 7.82 -1.61 -9.93
C THR A 311 9.04 -2.33 -9.34
N LEU A 312 8.85 -3.10 -8.27
CA LEU A 312 9.92 -3.90 -7.67
C LEU A 312 10.41 -5.02 -8.61
N ASP A 313 9.53 -5.62 -9.41
CA ASP A 313 9.89 -6.59 -10.45
C ASP A 313 10.78 -5.94 -11.54
N LYS A 314 10.46 -4.70 -11.96
CA LYS A 314 11.36 -3.93 -12.85
C LYS A 314 12.72 -3.69 -12.21
N TYR A 315 12.77 -3.35 -10.92
CA TYR A 315 14.04 -3.13 -10.21
C TYR A 315 14.87 -4.42 -10.12
N GLN A 316 14.21 -5.58 -9.96
CA GLN A 316 14.88 -6.89 -9.98
C GLN A 316 15.53 -7.19 -11.34
N HIS A 317 14.96 -6.67 -12.43
CA HIS A 317 15.50 -6.77 -13.78
C HIS A 317 16.38 -5.56 -14.16
N GLU A 318 16.91 -4.85 -13.16
CA GLU A 318 17.83 -3.72 -13.31
C GLU A 318 17.26 -2.51 -14.09
N ASP A 319 15.93 -2.38 -14.12
CA ASP A 319 15.22 -1.21 -14.64
C ASP A 319 14.71 -0.35 -13.48
N PHE A 320 15.53 0.62 -13.08
CA PHE A 320 15.26 1.57 -12.02
C PHE A 320 14.57 2.87 -12.50
N LYS A 321 14.15 2.95 -13.77
CA LYS A 321 13.39 4.09 -14.30
C LYS A 321 11.92 4.04 -13.90
N MET A 322 11.39 2.84 -13.62
CA MET A 322 9.98 2.65 -13.26
C MET A 322 9.62 3.37 -11.96
N LYS A 323 8.43 3.98 -11.95
CA LYS A 323 7.83 4.67 -10.80
C LYS A 323 6.44 4.14 -10.55
N THR A 324 6.09 4.03 -9.27
CA THR A 324 4.81 3.45 -8.83
C THR A 324 3.58 4.24 -9.29
N SER A 325 3.71 5.56 -9.54
CA SER A 325 2.77 6.43 -10.28
C SER A 325 1.26 6.28 -9.97
N ILE A 326 0.87 5.97 -8.72
CA ILE A 326 -0.53 5.95 -8.28
C ILE A 326 -0.80 7.11 -7.33
N ASN A 327 -1.91 7.82 -7.57
CA ASN A 327 -2.38 8.86 -6.68
C ASN A 327 -2.95 8.23 -5.39
N SER A 328 -2.27 8.41 -4.26
CA SER A 328 -2.65 7.88 -2.96
C SER A 328 -2.35 8.90 -1.86
N GLN A 329 -2.89 8.70 -0.67
CA GLN A 329 -2.68 9.57 0.50
C GLN A 329 -2.24 8.73 1.71
N GLY A 330 -1.75 9.40 2.76
CA GLY A 330 -1.35 8.75 4.01
C GLY A 330 -0.15 7.80 3.86
N GLU A 331 -0.19 6.68 4.59
CA GLU A 331 0.88 5.70 4.69
C GLU A 331 1.13 4.98 3.36
N ILE A 332 0.11 4.81 2.53
CA ILE A 332 0.26 4.22 1.19
C ILE A 332 1.10 5.14 0.30
N ALA A 333 0.83 6.45 0.32
CA ALA A 333 1.64 7.41 -0.42
C ALA A 333 3.09 7.41 0.07
N ALA A 334 3.30 7.26 1.39
CA ALA A 334 4.63 7.14 1.97
C ALA A 334 5.35 5.86 1.50
N LEU A 335 4.65 4.71 1.42
CA LEU A 335 5.19 3.45 0.90
C LEU A 335 5.61 3.59 -0.56
N LEU A 336 4.72 4.07 -1.42
CA LEU A 336 4.99 4.26 -2.86
C LEU A 336 6.16 5.22 -3.10
N LYS A 337 6.18 6.35 -2.36
CA LYS A 337 7.31 7.28 -2.38
C LYS A 337 8.61 6.64 -1.89
N GLY A 338 8.55 5.74 -0.92
CA GLY A 338 9.70 4.97 -0.44
C GLY A 338 10.30 4.08 -1.54
N ILE A 339 9.45 3.38 -2.30
CA ILE A 339 9.87 2.58 -3.46
C ILE A 339 10.48 3.47 -4.53
N ASP A 340 9.82 4.58 -4.89
CA ASP A 340 10.34 5.51 -5.89
C ASP A 340 11.69 6.11 -5.47
N SER A 341 11.86 6.41 -4.17
CA SER A 341 13.11 6.94 -3.60
C SER A 341 14.24 5.90 -3.63
N LEU A 342 13.92 4.61 -3.49
CA LEU A 342 14.88 3.53 -3.66
C LEU A 342 15.40 3.49 -5.10
N GLY A 343 14.51 3.59 -6.09
CA GLY A 343 14.91 3.68 -7.51
C GLY A 343 15.78 4.91 -7.81
N ASP A 344 15.46 6.06 -7.20
CA ASP A 344 16.29 7.28 -7.31
C ASP A 344 17.67 7.10 -6.68
N ALA A 345 17.74 6.48 -5.50
CA ALA A 345 19.00 6.24 -4.80
C ALA A 345 19.91 5.28 -5.58
N ILE A 346 19.35 4.19 -6.10
CA ILE A 346 20.08 3.23 -6.94
C ILE A 346 20.53 3.92 -8.24
N SER A 347 19.66 4.68 -8.89
CA SER A 347 20.01 5.44 -10.11
C SER A 347 21.18 6.39 -9.86
N LYS A 348 21.14 7.17 -8.77
CA LYS A 348 22.25 8.06 -8.37
C LYS A 348 23.54 7.29 -8.10
N MET A 349 23.46 6.14 -7.44
CA MET A 349 24.62 5.28 -7.18
C MET A 349 25.22 4.75 -8.49
N LEU A 350 24.40 4.33 -9.46
CA LEU A 350 24.85 3.88 -10.77
C LEU A 350 25.51 5.01 -11.56
N VAL A 351 24.91 6.20 -11.60
CA VAL A 351 25.51 7.41 -12.21
C VAL A 351 26.89 7.69 -11.61
N GLN A 352 27.00 7.71 -10.28
CA GLN A 352 28.26 7.98 -9.60
C GLN A 352 29.29 6.87 -9.85
N SER A 353 28.86 5.61 -9.87
CA SER A 353 29.71 4.45 -10.16
C SER A 353 30.27 4.50 -11.57
N THR A 354 29.43 4.80 -12.57
CA THR A 354 29.85 4.92 -13.96
C THR A 354 30.81 6.09 -14.15
N LYS A 355 30.52 7.25 -13.55
CA LYS A 355 31.44 8.40 -13.61
C LYS A 355 32.82 8.07 -13.03
N ARG A 356 32.86 7.40 -11.87
CA ARG A 356 34.11 6.92 -11.27
C ARG A 356 34.83 5.89 -12.15
N GLY A 357 34.10 4.98 -12.79
CA GLY A 357 34.65 4.05 -13.77
C GLY A 357 35.32 4.79 -14.94
N LEU A 358 34.64 5.79 -15.52
CA LEU A 358 35.20 6.60 -16.61
C LEU A 358 36.45 7.38 -16.17
N GLU A 359 36.41 8.03 -15.00
CA GLU A 359 37.58 8.73 -14.43
C GLU A 359 38.77 7.79 -14.21
N LEU A 360 38.50 6.57 -13.71
CA LEU A 360 39.51 5.54 -13.46
C LEU A 360 40.13 5.02 -14.78
N ARG A 361 39.30 4.83 -15.82
CA ARG A 361 39.77 4.48 -17.17
C ARG A 361 40.70 5.54 -17.73
N THR A 362 40.31 6.81 -17.69
CA THR A 362 41.16 7.93 -18.15
C THR A 362 42.46 8.04 -17.36
N SER A 363 42.39 7.87 -16.04
CA SER A 363 43.56 7.92 -15.16
C SER A 363 44.53 6.77 -15.46
N SER A 364 44.00 5.56 -15.68
CA SER A 364 44.80 4.37 -16.02
C SER A 364 45.46 4.51 -17.39
N ALA A 365 44.74 5.02 -18.40
CA ALA A 365 45.32 5.30 -19.72
C ALA A 365 46.44 6.35 -19.65
N THR A 366 46.28 7.38 -18.81
CA THR A 366 47.32 8.39 -18.57
C THR A 366 48.53 7.77 -17.87
N LEU A 367 48.29 6.89 -16.88
CA LEU A 367 49.35 6.18 -16.18
C LEU A 367 50.13 5.25 -17.12
N LEU A 368 49.45 4.50 -17.99
CA LEU A 368 50.08 3.66 -19.01
C LEU A 368 51.01 4.47 -19.93
N LYS A 369 50.56 5.65 -20.38
CA LYS A 369 51.40 6.56 -21.18
C LYS A 369 52.65 7.03 -20.42
N ASN A 370 52.50 7.36 -19.14
CA ASN A 370 53.63 7.79 -18.30
C ASN A 370 54.62 6.64 -18.06
N VAL A 371 54.12 5.42 -17.88
CA VAL A 371 54.93 4.21 -17.76
C VAL A 371 55.71 3.92 -19.04
N ASP A 372 55.07 4.06 -20.21
CA ASP A 372 55.74 3.91 -21.50
C ASP A 372 56.88 4.92 -21.66
N THR A 373 56.63 6.18 -21.28
CA THR A 373 57.67 7.23 -21.26
C THR A 373 58.81 6.89 -20.30
N LEU A 374 58.51 6.34 -19.11
CA LEU A 374 59.51 5.91 -18.14
C LEU A 374 60.35 4.73 -18.65
N ASN A 375 59.74 3.77 -19.35
CA ASN A 375 60.44 2.65 -19.99
C ASN A 375 61.41 3.15 -21.07
N ILE A 376 60.96 4.04 -21.97
CA ILE A 376 61.83 4.64 -22.99
C ILE A 376 62.99 5.37 -22.33
N SER A 377 62.70 6.22 -21.34
CA SER A 377 63.73 7.00 -20.63
C SER A 377 64.73 6.10 -19.88
N SER A 378 64.27 5.00 -19.29
CA SER A 378 65.14 4.03 -18.59
C SER A 378 66.01 3.26 -19.58
N SER A 379 65.47 2.88 -20.75
CA SER A 379 66.24 2.23 -21.81
C SER A 379 67.33 3.15 -22.39
N GLU A 380 66.98 4.42 -22.66
CA GLU A 380 67.96 5.43 -23.10
C GLU A 380 69.02 5.70 -22.02
N ALA A 381 68.62 5.79 -20.74
CA ALA A 381 69.56 5.94 -19.64
C ALA A 381 70.54 4.75 -19.55
N ALA A 382 70.05 3.51 -19.71
CA ALA A 382 70.90 2.32 -19.72
C ALA A 382 71.92 2.38 -20.88
N SER A 383 71.48 2.73 -22.09
CA SER A 383 72.38 2.89 -23.24
C SER A 383 73.45 3.98 -23.01
N ASN A 384 73.06 5.11 -22.41
CA ASN A 384 74.00 6.20 -22.11
C ASN A 384 75.00 5.79 -21.01
N LEU A 385 74.57 4.99 -20.03
CA LEU A 385 75.45 4.45 -18.99
C LEU A 385 76.45 3.45 -19.56
N GLU A 386 76.07 2.61 -20.52
CA GLU A 386 76.99 1.73 -21.25
C GLU A 386 78.07 2.53 -22.00
N GLU A 387 77.69 3.58 -22.72
CA GLU A 387 78.65 4.44 -23.42
C GLU A 387 79.57 5.17 -22.43
N THR A 388 79.03 5.65 -21.32
CA THR A 388 79.82 6.31 -20.28
C THR A 388 80.79 5.33 -19.60
N ALA A 389 80.37 4.09 -19.35
CA ALA A 389 81.22 3.05 -18.81
C ALA A 389 82.38 2.72 -19.76
N ALA A 390 82.11 2.57 -21.06
CA ALA A 390 83.13 2.35 -22.08
C ALA A 390 84.13 3.54 -22.17
N ALA A 391 83.62 4.77 -22.11
CA ALA A 391 84.47 5.96 -22.07
C ALA A 391 85.35 5.99 -20.80
N LEU A 392 84.82 5.58 -19.65
CA LEU A 392 85.59 5.47 -18.41
C LEU A 392 86.65 4.38 -18.46
N GLU A 393 86.40 3.22 -19.08
CA GLU A 393 87.43 2.20 -19.29
C GLU A 393 88.60 2.76 -20.11
N GLN A 394 88.31 3.52 -21.17
CA GLN A 394 89.32 4.19 -21.98
C GLN A 394 90.10 5.23 -21.17
N ILE A 395 89.41 6.06 -20.37
CA ILE A 395 90.06 7.05 -19.49
C ILE A 395 90.94 6.35 -18.45
N THR A 396 90.46 5.29 -17.82
CA THR A 396 91.21 4.48 -16.84
C THR A 396 92.50 3.95 -17.45
N SER A 397 92.42 3.41 -18.67
CA SER A 397 93.57 2.92 -19.43
C SER A 397 94.57 4.05 -19.72
N ASN A 398 94.10 5.21 -20.14
CA ASN A 398 94.94 6.38 -20.41
C ASN A 398 95.64 6.92 -19.16
N VAL A 399 94.96 6.99 -18.02
CA VAL A 399 95.55 7.42 -16.74
C VAL A 399 96.58 6.41 -16.24
N THR A 400 96.31 5.11 -16.39
CA THR A 400 97.25 4.04 -16.06
C THR A 400 98.50 4.11 -16.94
N SER A 401 98.32 4.27 -18.25
CA SER A 401 99.42 4.44 -19.21
C SER A 401 100.24 5.70 -18.91
N SER A 402 99.58 6.81 -18.56
CA SER A 402 100.26 8.05 -18.17
C SER A 402 101.11 7.85 -16.93
N THR A 403 100.58 7.19 -15.89
CA THR A 403 101.32 6.87 -14.66
C THR A 403 102.57 6.02 -14.96
N GLN A 404 102.46 5.02 -15.83
CA GLN A 404 103.61 4.22 -16.28
C GLN A 404 104.65 5.06 -17.03
N LYS A 405 104.20 5.97 -17.92
CA LYS A 405 105.09 6.90 -18.64
C LYS A 405 105.79 7.85 -17.68
N MET A 406 105.12 8.36 -16.66
CA MET A 406 105.71 9.23 -15.62
C MET A 406 106.81 8.50 -14.85
N ASN A 407 106.59 7.23 -14.47
CA ASN A 407 107.61 6.41 -13.83
C ASN A 407 108.84 6.23 -14.74
N LYS A 408 108.62 5.98 -16.04
CA LYS A 408 109.72 5.87 -17.02
C LYS A 408 110.44 7.20 -17.21
N MET A 409 109.72 8.32 -17.28
CA MET A 409 110.32 9.66 -17.36
C MET A 409 111.19 9.96 -16.14
N SER A 410 110.73 9.62 -14.92
CA SER A 410 111.52 9.76 -13.70
C SER A 410 112.81 8.95 -13.75
N GLN A 411 112.75 7.70 -14.23
CA GLN A 411 113.95 6.86 -14.41
C GLN A 411 114.94 7.45 -15.43
N VAL A 412 114.44 7.97 -16.56
CA VAL A 412 115.28 8.61 -17.58
C VAL A 412 115.91 9.89 -17.03
N ALA A 413 115.14 10.75 -16.37
CA ALA A 413 115.63 11.98 -15.77
C ALA A 413 116.75 11.70 -14.76
N ASN A 414 116.60 10.71 -13.87
CA ASN A 414 117.66 10.30 -12.94
C ASN A 414 118.94 9.81 -13.64
N LYS A 415 118.82 9.08 -14.77
CA LYS A 415 119.98 8.70 -15.59
C LYS A 415 120.67 9.91 -16.20
N VAL A 416 119.90 10.88 -16.72
CA VAL A 416 120.44 12.12 -17.28
C VAL A 416 121.10 12.98 -16.21
N THR A 417 120.55 13.06 -14.99
CA THR A 417 121.19 13.71 -13.85
C THR A 417 122.55 13.09 -13.56
N SER A 418 122.63 11.76 -13.55
CA SER A 418 123.89 11.02 -13.31
C SER A 418 124.93 11.32 -14.39
N ALA A 419 124.54 11.26 -15.67
CA ALA A 419 125.44 11.55 -16.80
C ALA A 419 125.88 13.02 -16.83
N THR A 420 124.97 13.96 -16.50
CA THR A 420 125.28 15.39 -16.36
C THR A 420 126.28 15.64 -15.23
N LYS A 421 126.14 14.94 -14.10
CA LYS A 421 127.06 15.03 -12.97
C LYS A 421 128.46 14.52 -13.34
N GLU A 422 128.53 13.40 -14.05
CA GLU A 422 129.78 12.85 -14.59
C GLU A 422 130.43 13.82 -15.59
N GLY A 423 129.66 14.39 -16.52
CA GLY A 423 130.13 15.41 -17.46
C GLY A 423 130.68 16.66 -16.76
N GLN A 424 130.03 17.09 -15.68
CA GLN A 424 130.50 18.21 -14.84
C GLN A 424 131.86 17.89 -14.18
N ASP A 425 132.03 16.67 -13.66
CA ASP A 425 133.29 16.22 -13.06
C ASP A 425 134.44 16.14 -14.09
N LEU A 426 134.15 15.64 -15.29
CA LEU A 426 135.11 15.62 -16.40
C LEU A 426 135.50 17.02 -16.87
N ALA A 427 134.56 17.97 -16.89
CA ALA A 427 134.86 19.37 -17.19
C ALA A 427 135.75 20.00 -16.10
N HIS A 428 135.50 19.71 -14.82
CA HIS A 428 136.39 20.11 -13.73
C HIS A 428 137.80 19.56 -13.89
N LYS A 429 137.93 18.27 -14.21
CA LYS A 429 139.24 17.64 -14.46
C LYS A 429 139.95 18.26 -15.66
N THR A 430 139.24 18.52 -16.75
CA THR A 430 139.79 19.20 -17.93
C THR A 430 140.30 20.60 -17.59
N GLY A 431 139.52 21.38 -16.85
CA GLY A 431 139.94 22.72 -16.39
C GLY A 431 141.21 22.67 -15.54
N ALA A 432 141.29 21.72 -14.58
CA ALA A 432 142.47 21.51 -13.76
C ALA A 432 143.71 21.09 -14.60
N SER A 433 143.54 20.22 -15.59
CA SER A 433 144.64 19.87 -16.50
C SER A 433 145.09 21.04 -17.38
N MET A 434 144.19 21.93 -17.78
CA MET A 434 144.57 23.16 -18.50
C MET A 434 145.33 24.13 -17.61
N ASP A 435 144.99 24.22 -16.32
CA ASP A 435 145.76 24.97 -15.32
C ASP A 435 147.18 24.41 -15.15
N GLU A 436 147.32 23.09 -15.03
CA GLU A 436 148.62 22.43 -14.96
C GLU A 436 149.45 22.67 -16.24
N ILE A 437 148.82 22.63 -17.42
CA ILE A 437 149.49 22.93 -18.69
C ILE A 437 149.94 24.40 -18.74
N ASP A 438 149.09 25.35 -18.33
CA ASP A 438 149.44 26.77 -18.29
C ASP A 438 150.66 27.02 -17.40
N GLU A 439 150.71 26.38 -16.22
CA GLU A 439 151.86 26.43 -15.32
C GLU A 439 153.14 25.87 -15.98
N GLN A 440 153.06 24.68 -16.59
CA GLN A 440 154.22 24.06 -17.27
C GLN A 440 154.71 24.89 -18.47
N VAL A 441 153.79 25.48 -19.26
CA VAL A 441 154.13 26.32 -20.41
C VAL A 441 154.81 27.62 -19.94
N ASN A 442 154.36 28.22 -18.83
CA ASN A 442 155.03 29.38 -18.23
C ASN A 442 156.46 29.05 -17.77
N LEU A 443 156.67 27.89 -17.13
CA LEU A 443 158.02 27.44 -16.76
C LEU A 443 158.94 27.24 -17.99
N ILE A 444 158.39 26.74 -19.10
CA ILE A 444 159.11 26.63 -20.37
C ILE A 444 159.47 28.03 -20.90
N ASN A 445 158.53 28.99 -20.86
CA ASN A 445 158.78 30.37 -21.32
C ASN A 445 159.95 31.03 -20.54
N ASP A 446 160.00 30.81 -19.23
CA ASP A 446 161.09 31.28 -18.38
C ASP A 446 162.43 30.64 -18.78
N ALA A 447 162.45 29.32 -19.01
CA ALA A 447 163.64 28.61 -19.47
C ALA A 447 164.13 29.08 -20.85
N ILE A 448 163.21 29.34 -21.79
CA ILE A 448 163.54 29.86 -23.13
C ILE A 448 164.10 31.28 -23.04
N THR A 449 163.58 32.11 -22.13
CA THR A 449 164.13 33.44 -21.86
C THR A 449 165.57 33.35 -21.34
N ILE A 450 165.88 32.38 -20.49
CA ILE A 450 167.25 32.12 -20.03
C ILE A 450 168.15 31.65 -21.19
N ILE A 451 167.65 30.77 -22.09
CA ILE A 451 168.41 30.31 -23.26
C ILE A 451 168.73 31.47 -24.21
N ASP A 452 167.78 32.36 -24.48
CA ASP A 452 167.98 33.56 -25.29
C ASP A 452 169.04 34.48 -24.67
N GLN A 453 169.01 34.66 -23.34
CA GLN A 453 170.04 35.40 -22.60
C GLN A 453 171.43 34.76 -22.72
N ILE A 454 171.53 33.42 -22.62
CA ILE A 454 172.80 32.69 -22.80
C ILE A 454 173.31 32.85 -24.24
N ALA A 455 172.42 32.73 -25.23
CA ALA A 455 172.76 32.91 -26.64
C ALA A 455 173.29 34.34 -26.90
N PHE A 456 172.62 35.36 -26.35
CA PHE A 456 173.08 36.75 -26.42
C PHE A 456 174.46 36.93 -25.77
N GLN A 457 174.66 36.42 -24.55
CA GLN A 457 175.96 36.49 -23.87
C GLN A 457 177.06 35.76 -24.67
N THR A 458 176.76 34.61 -25.26
CA THR A 458 177.69 33.82 -26.08
C THR A 458 178.05 34.55 -27.39
N ASN A 459 177.10 35.25 -28.01
CA ASN A 459 177.34 36.11 -29.17
C ASN A 459 178.28 37.29 -28.83
N ILE A 460 178.15 37.89 -27.65
CA ILE A 460 179.08 38.94 -27.19
C ILE A 460 180.47 38.38 -26.85
N LEU A 461 180.54 37.23 -26.15
CA LEU A 461 181.80 36.54 -25.83
C LEU A 461 182.58 36.15 -27.08
N SER A 462 181.90 35.60 -28.07
CA SER A 462 182.50 35.20 -29.35
C SER A 462 182.94 36.41 -30.19
N LEU A 463 182.20 37.52 -30.17
CA LEU A 463 182.64 38.77 -30.77
C LEU A 463 183.93 39.28 -30.13
N ASN A 464 184.00 39.31 -28.79
CA ASN A 464 185.21 39.71 -28.07
C ASN A 464 186.39 38.80 -28.40
N ALA A 465 186.16 37.48 -28.48
CA ALA A 465 187.19 36.51 -28.86
C ALA A 465 187.65 36.69 -30.32
N ALA A 466 186.75 37.01 -31.26
CA ALA A 466 187.09 37.28 -32.65
C ALA A 466 187.94 38.57 -32.79
N VAL A 467 187.63 39.60 -32.00
CA VAL A 467 188.42 40.85 -31.94
C VAL A 467 189.82 40.57 -31.42
N GLU A 468 189.96 39.87 -30.28
CA GLU A 468 191.26 39.54 -29.70
C GLU A 468 192.11 38.64 -30.63
N ALA A 469 191.46 37.69 -31.31
CA ALA A 469 192.11 36.84 -32.32
C ALA A 469 192.58 37.64 -33.54
N ALA A 470 191.85 38.69 -33.96
CA ALA A 470 192.29 39.60 -35.01
C ALA A 470 193.47 40.48 -34.57
N THR A 471 193.53 40.85 -33.28
CA THR A 471 194.67 41.57 -32.67
C THR A 471 195.96 40.74 -32.67
N ALA A 472 195.86 39.41 -32.58
CA ALA A 472 197.00 38.48 -32.58
C ALA A 472 197.62 38.17 -33.97
N GLY A 473 197.12 38.78 -35.06
CA GLY A 473 197.72 38.67 -36.40
C GLY A 473 197.69 37.25 -37.00
N GLU A 474 198.79 36.79 -37.63
CA GLU A 474 198.84 35.48 -38.31
C GLU A 474 198.63 34.28 -37.38
N ALA A 475 199.03 34.37 -36.11
CA ALA A 475 198.85 33.31 -35.12
C ALA A 475 197.38 33.12 -34.68
N GLY A 476 196.54 34.16 -34.84
CA GLY A 476 195.14 34.18 -34.41
C GLY A 476 194.12 33.69 -35.43
N LYS A 477 194.52 33.48 -36.71
CA LYS A 477 193.60 33.12 -37.81
C LYS A 477 192.69 31.92 -37.50
N GLY A 478 193.24 30.87 -36.88
CA GLY A 478 192.45 29.69 -36.47
C GLY A 478 191.41 30.01 -35.40
N PHE A 479 191.76 30.86 -34.43
CA PHE A 479 190.85 31.29 -33.35
C PHE A 479 189.75 32.23 -33.86
N THR A 480 190.04 33.10 -34.85
CA THR A 480 189.01 33.95 -35.47
C THR A 480 187.92 33.13 -36.16
N VAL A 481 188.28 32.03 -36.82
CA VAL A 481 187.31 31.13 -37.47
C VAL A 481 186.44 30.43 -36.44
N VAL A 482 187.03 29.89 -35.36
CA VAL A 482 186.27 29.26 -34.26
C VAL A 482 185.35 30.28 -33.58
N ALA A 483 185.83 31.49 -33.30
CA ALA A 483 185.01 32.56 -32.72
C ALA A 483 183.85 32.98 -33.65
N GLY A 484 184.08 33.04 -34.97
CA GLY A 484 183.04 33.26 -35.96
C GLY A 484 181.97 32.14 -35.99
N GLU A 485 182.39 30.89 -35.87
CA GLU A 485 181.48 29.73 -35.83
C GLU A 485 180.66 29.70 -34.53
N VAL A 486 181.29 29.98 -33.38
CA VAL A 486 180.59 30.12 -32.07
C VAL A 486 179.58 31.26 -32.12
N ARG A 487 179.93 32.38 -32.77
CA ARG A 487 179.02 33.51 -32.97
C ARG A 487 177.83 33.13 -33.83
N ASN A 488 178.06 32.44 -34.95
CA ASN A 488 177.02 31.94 -35.83
C ASN A 488 176.08 30.97 -35.09
N LEU A 489 176.63 30.08 -34.28
CA LEU A 489 175.85 29.16 -33.44
C LEU A 489 175.01 29.91 -32.41
N ALA A 490 175.57 30.94 -31.76
CA ALA A 490 174.85 31.78 -30.82
C ALA A 490 173.69 32.55 -31.46
N THR A 491 173.86 33.11 -32.66
CA THR A 491 172.76 33.74 -33.42
C THR A 491 171.67 32.74 -33.76
N LYS A 492 172.03 31.54 -34.24
CA LYS A 492 171.06 30.46 -34.50
C LYS A 492 170.32 30.01 -33.24
N SER A 493 171.00 29.96 -32.09
CA SER A 493 170.37 29.65 -30.80
C SER A 493 169.38 30.73 -30.37
N ALA A 494 169.69 32.02 -30.58
CA ALA A 494 168.77 33.11 -30.29
C ALA A 494 167.54 33.10 -31.22
N GLU A 495 167.74 32.85 -32.53
CA GLU A 495 166.65 32.68 -33.49
C GLU A 495 165.74 31.51 -33.11
N ALA A 496 166.32 30.34 -32.79
CA ALA A 496 165.56 29.18 -32.35
C ALA A 496 164.84 29.42 -31.02
N ALA A 497 165.47 30.11 -30.06
CA ALA A 497 164.84 30.49 -28.80
C ALA A 497 163.64 31.41 -29.03
N LYS A 498 163.75 32.38 -29.95
CA LYS A 498 162.64 33.25 -30.34
C LYS A 498 161.49 32.47 -30.97
N GLU A 499 161.76 31.55 -31.90
CA GLU A 499 160.73 30.72 -32.52
C GLU A 499 160.01 29.84 -31.48
N ILE A 500 160.75 29.22 -30.56
CA ILE A 500 160.14 28.43 -29.48
C ILE A 500 159.32 29.33 -28.55
N LYS A 501 159.80 30.54 -28.24
CA LYS A 501 159.05 31.50 -27.42
C LYS A 501 157.70 31.86 -28.05
N GLU A 502 157.66 32.14 -29.34
CA GLU A 502 156.40 32.41 -30.06
C GLU A 502 155.45 31.19 -30.01
N LEU A 503 155.96 29.97 -30.15
CA LEU A 503 155.15 28.74 -30.00
C LEU A 503 154.61 28.55 -28.58
N VAL A 504 155.42 28.83 -27.57
CA VAL A 504 155.06 28.73 -26.15
C VAL A 504 154.01 29.76 -25.78
N GLU A 505 154.16 31.03 -26.21
CA GLU A 505 153.14 32.07 -26.03
C GLU A 505 151.81 31.67 -26.68
N HIS A 506 151.85 31.09 -27.88
CA HIS A 506 150.67 30.54 -28.53
C HIS A 506 150.04 29.37 -27.74
N ALA A 507 150.86 28.49 -27.16
CA ALA A 507 150.39 27.38 -26.32
C ALA A 507 149.74 27.89 -25.03
N THR A 508 150.29 28.95 -24.39
CA THR A 508 149.70 29.61 -23.21
C THR A 508 148.30 30.15 -23.53
N VAL A 509 148.17 30.87 -24.66
CA VAL A 509 146.86 31.39 -25.10
C VAL A 509 145.87 30.24 -25.30
N LYS A 510 146.29 29.14 -25.93
CA LYS A 510 145.41 27.98 -26.17
C LYS A 510 145.04 27.22 -24.89
N ALA A 511 145.95 27.10 -23.93
CA ALA A 511 145.66 26.50 -22.62
C ALA A 511 144.62 27.33 -21.85
N LYS A 512 144.79 28.67 -21.84
CA LYS A 512 143.84 29.59 -21.22
C LYS A 512 142.46 29.55 -21.88
N GLU A 513 142.40 29.54 -23.21
CA GLU A 513 141.14 29.33 -23.94
C GLU A 513 140.48 27.99 -23.54
N GLY A 514 141.26 26.91 -23.44
CA GLY A 514 140.79 25.60 -22.99
C GLY A 514 140.22 25.60 -21.57
N LYS A 515 140.86 26.36 -20.66
CA LYS A 515 140.36 26.58 -19.30
C LYS A 515 139.03 27.33 -19.30
N ASP A 516 138.95 28.46 -20.02
CA ASP A 516 137.73 29.28 -20.09
C ASP A 516 136.54 28.50 -20.67
N ILE A 517 136.80 27.63 -21.67
CA ILE A 517 135.81 26.69 -22.21
C ILE A 517 135.36 25.69 -21.13
N SER A 518 136.30 25.13 -20.37
CA SER A 518 136.00 24.17 -19.29
C SER A 518 135.15 24.80 -18.18
N ASP A 519 135.46 26.04 -17.77
CA ASP A 519 134.66 26.81 -16.81
C ASP A 519 133.24 27.07 -17.32
N SER A 520 133.10 27.37 -18.62
CA SER A 520 131.80 27.53 -19.27
C SER A 520 131.01 26.23 -19.29
N MET A 521 131.67 25.09 -19.54
CA MET A 521 131.06 23.76 -19.46
C MET A 521 130.57 23.44 -18.05
N ILE A 522 131.36 23.73 -17.00
CA ILE A 522 130.97 23.53 -15.60
C ILE A 522 129.69 24.29 -15.27
N LYS A 523 129.61 25.58 -15.64
CA LYS A 523 128.40 26.40 -15.47
C LYS A 523 127.22 25.84 -16.26
N GLY A 524 127.45 25.41 -17.50
CA GLY A 524 126.44 24.78 -18.36
C GLY A 524 125.85 23.51 -17.73
N TYR A 525 126.69 22.61 -17.23
CA TYR A 525 126.23 21.39 -16.55
C TYR A 525 125.54 21.69 -15.22
N SER A 526 125.94 22.72 -14.48
CA SER A 526 125.23 23.17 -13.26
C SER A 526 123.81 23.64 -13.59
N SER A 527 123.65 24.46 -14.62
CA SER A 527 122.32 24.91 -15.07
C SER A 527 121.47 23.75 -15.61
N LEU A 528 122.09 22.81 -16.33
CA LEU A 528 121.40 21.60 -16.81
C LEU A 528 120.87 20.75 -15.64
N ASN A 529 121.68 20.56 -14.58
CA ASN A 529 121.25 19.86 -13.37
C ASN A 529 120.05 20.54 -12.69
N GLU A 530 120.04 21.87 -12.59
CA GLU A 530 118.91 22.63 -12.03
C GLU A 530 117.62 22.42 -12.85
N ASN A 531 117.71 22.49 -14.19
CA ASN A 531 116.58 22.24 -15.08
C ASN A 531 116.06 20.80 -14.98
N ILE A 532 116.94 19.81 -14.80
CA ILE A 532 116.54 18.41 -14.59
C ILE A 532 115.83 18.24 -13.25
N ASP A 533 116.30 18.90 -12.17
CA ASP A 533 115.64 18.87 -10.86
C ASP A 533 114.22 19.46 -10.92
N GLN A 534 114.05 20.60 -11.61
CA GLN A 534 112.73 21.17 -11.86
C GLN A 534 111.84 20.20 -12.66
N THR A 535 112.39 19.54 -13.67
CA THR A 535 111.65 18.53 -14.45
C THR A 535 111.22 17.34 -13.58
N LEU A 536 112.08 16.86 -12.68
CA LEU A 536 111.74 15.80 -11.73
C LEU A 536 110.63 16.21 -10.76
N LYS A 537 110.59 17.47 -10.30
CA LYS A 537 109.50 18.01 -9.47
C LYS A 537 108.17 17.98 -10.22
N ILE A 538 108.13 18.46 -11.46
CA ILE A 538 106.92 18.41 -12.31
C ILE A 538 106.47 16.96 -12.53
N ILE A 539 107.41 16.04 -12.80
CA ILE A 539 107.11 14.63 -12.97
C ILE A 539 106.42 14.04 -11.72
N LYS A 540 106.92 14.41 -10.53
CA LYS A 540 106.34 13.97 -9.26
C LYS A 540 104.93 14.53 -9.04
N GLU A 541 104.72 15.82 -9.31
CA GLU A 541 103.39 16.45 -9.18
C GLU A 541 102.36 15.83 -10.12
N VAL A 542 102.71 15.61 -11.39
CA VAL A 542 101.84 14.94 -12.36
C VAL A 542 101.56 13.50 -11.93
N SER A 543 102.55 12.77 -11.42
CA SER A 543 102.34 11.41 -10.91
C SER A 543 101.37 11.36 -9.72
N ILE A 544 101.45 12.33 -8.79
CA ILE A 544 100.50 12.45 -7.67
C ILE A 544 99.09 12.73 -8.21
N SER A 545 98.97 13.68 -9.15
CA SER A 545 97.70 14.03 -9.79
C SER A 545 97.07 12.83 -10.54
N SER A 546 97.85 12.07 -11.30
CA SER A 546 97.37 10.87 -12.00
C SER A 546 96.90 9.78 -11.03
N ASN A 547 97.57 9.59 -9.90
CA ASN A 547 97.15 8.63 -8.87
C ASN A 547 95.82 9.06 -8.21
N GLU A 548 95.63 10.36 -7.98
CA GLU A 548 94.38 10.89 -7.46
C GLU A 548 93.24 10.78 -8.49
N GLN A 549 93.51 11.05 -9.77
CA GLN A 549 92.57 10.80 -10.87
C GLN A 549 92.16 9.33 -10.92
N GLN A 550 93.09 8.39 -10.73
CA GLN A 550 92.77 6.96 -10.69
C GLN A 550 91.76 6.63 -9.58
N LYS A 551 91.96 7.16 -8.37
CA LYS A 551 90.98 6.98 -7.28
C LYS A 551 89.63 7.61 -7.60
N GLY A 552 89.63 8.81 -8.18
CA GLY A 552 88.41 9.49 -8.61
C GLY A 552 87.63 8.68 -9.66
N ILE A 553 88.33 8.05 -10.61
CA ILE A 553 87.71 7.19 -11.61
C ILE A 553 87.07 5.94 -10.98
N VAL A 554 87.70 5.33 -9.97
CA VAL A 554 87.10 4.20 -9.23
C VAL A 554 85.78 4.63 -8.57
N GLN A 555 85.74 5.79 -7.93
CA GLN A 555 84.50 6.31 -7.32
C GLN A 555 83.42 6.60 -8.35
N ILE A 556 83.79 7.14 -9.52
CA ILE A 556 82.85 7.36 -10.62
C ILE A 556 82.32 6.03 -11.15
N ASN A 557 83.18 5.01 -11.28
CA ASN A 557 82.79 3.68 -11.72
C ASN A 557 81.74 3.07 -10.76
N ASP A 558 81.99 3.12 -9.45
CA ASP A 558 81.03 2.67 -8.42
C ASP A 558 79.69 3.42 -8.54
N ALA A 559 79.72 4.73 -8.79
CA ALA A 559 78.52 5.54 -8.98
C ALA A 559 77.74 5.15 -10.26
N ILE A 560 78.44 4.85 -11.36
CA ILE A 560 77.81 4.37 -12.60
C ILE A 560 77.17 3.00 -12.39
N SER A 561 77.85 2.07 -11.71
CA SER A 561 77.25 0.76 -11.36
C SER A 561 76.00 0.93 -10.50
N GLY A 562 76.01 1.87 -9.55
CA GLY A 562 74.82 2.21 -8.76
C GLY A 562 73.67 2.80 -9.61
N LEU A 563 73.99 3.66 -10.58
CA LEU A 563 73.00 4.22 -11.52
C LEU A 563 72.42 3.15 -12.46
N ASP A 564 73.23 2.21 -12.93
CA ASP A 564 72.77 1.09 -13.75
C ASP A 564 71.77 0.22 -12.99
N GLN A 565 72.12 -0.18 -11.74
CA GLN A 565 71.21 -0.94 -10.88
C GLN A 565 69.87 -0.20 -10.68
N LYS A 566 69.91 1.12 -10.42
CA LYS A 566 68.70 1.93 -10.25
C LYS A 566 67.90 2.09 -11.54
N THR A 567 68.57 2.16 -12.67
CA THR A 567 67.93 2.21 -13.99
C THR A 567 67.18 0.91 -14.28
N GLN A 568 67.77 -0.24 -13.96
CA GLN A 568 67.11 -1.54 -14.07
C GLN A 568 65.93 -1.67 -13.10
N GLU A 569 66.07 -1.19 -11.85
CA GLU A 569 64.98 -1.15 -10.87
C GLU A 569 63.81 -0.28 -11.35
N ASN A 570 64.10 0.87 -11.95
CA ASN A 570 63.09 1.75 -12.55
C ASN A 570 62.33 1.04 -13.68
N ALA A 571 63.03 0.34 -14.57
CA ALA A 571 62.40 -0.43 -15.64
C ALA A 571 61.52 -1.58 -15.08
N HIS A 572 61.98 -2.24 -14.02
CA HIS A 572 61.19 -3.28 -13.35
C HIS A 572 59.90 -2.71 -12.71
N ILE A 573 60.02 -1.61 -11.95
CA ILE A 573 58.89 -0.93 -11.34
C ILE A 573 57.91 -0.42 -12.41
N ALA A 574 58.42 0.15 -13.50
CA ALA A 574 57.60 0.58 -14.63
C ALA A 574 56.75 -0.57 -15.18
N SER A 575 57.34 -1.75 -15.37
CA SER A 575 56.61 -2.96 -15.80
C SER A 575 55.51 -3.37 -14.80
N GLN A 576 55.78 -3.33 -13.49
CA GLN A 576 54.76 -3.63 -12.46
C GLN A 576 53.62 -2.60 -12.47
N VAL A 577 53.94 -1.32 -12.59
CA VAL A 577 52.93 -0.24 -12.68
C VAL A 577 52.10 -0.40 -13.94
N GLN A 578 52.69 -0.86 -15.05
CA GLN A 578 51.96 -1.17 -16.29
C GLN A 578 50.88 -2.23 -16.06
N GLU A 579 51.23 -3.33 -15.38
CA GLU A 579 50.30 -4.42 -15.08
C GLU A 579 49.14 -3.96 -14.18
N ILE A 580 49.45 -3.15 -13.16
CA ILE A 580 48.46 -2.56 -12.27
C ILE A 580 47.54 -1.60 -13.05
N ALA A 581 48.11 -0.75 -13.89
CA ALA A 581 47.33 0.20 -14.68
C ALA A 581 46.40 -0.52 -15.67
N PHE A 582 46.87 -1.57 -16.34
CA PHE A 582 46.05 -2.40 -17.23
C PHE A 582 44.91 -3.11 -16.47
N SER A 583 45.21 -3.68 -15.30
CA SER A 583 44.19 -4.32 -14.45
C SER A 583 43.14 -3.31 -13.96
N THR A 584 43.57 -2.09 -13.67
CA THR A 584 42.70 -0.98 -13.24
C THR A 584 41.84 -0.47 -14.38
N GLU A 585 42.38 -0.36 -15.60
CA GLU A 585 41.64 -0.02 -16.81
C GLU A 585 40.56 -1.06 -17.11
N LYS A 586 40.91 -2.36 -17.02
CA LYS A 586 39.94 -3.44 -17.21
C LYS A 586 38.83 -3.43 -16.16
N LEU A 587 39.15 -3.17 -14.90
CA LEU A 587 38.14 -3.05 -13.83
C LEU A 587 37.21 -1.87 -14.11
N ALA A 588 37.77 -0.74 -14.55
CA ALA A 588 37.01 0.44 -14.93
C ALA A 588 36.05 0.14 -16.09
N GLU A 589 36.52 -0.57 -17.11
CA GLU A 589 35.72 -1.01 -18.25
C GLU A 589 34.57 -1.93 -17.80
N GLN A 590 34.84 -2.91 -16.93
CA GLN A 590 33.80 -3.79 -16.38
C GLN A 590 32.72 -3.03 -15.59
N ILE A 591 33.09 -1.99 -14.84
CA ILE A 591 32.12 -1.15 -14.11
C ILE A 591 31.26 -0.36 -15.10
N VAL A 592 31.87 0.23 -16.13
CA VAL A 592 31.17 1.05 -17.13
C VAL A 592 30.24 0.16 -17.97
N GLU A 593 30.74 -0.96 -18.49
CA GLU A 593 29.98 -1.93 -19.27
C GLU A 593 28.86 -2.58 -18.44
N GLY A 594 29.16 -3.02 -17.22
CA GLY A 594 28.16 -3.61 -16.32
C GLY A 594 27.06 -2.64 -15.89
N ASN A 595 27.29 -1.32 -15.99
CA ASN A 595 26.25 -0.33 -15.77
C ASN A 595 25.56 0.10 -17.07
N SER A 596 26.20 -0.03 -18.23
CA SER A 596 25.63 0.38 -19.53
C SER A 596 24.42 -0.48 -19.93
N THR A 597 24.35 -1.72 -19.44
CA THR A 597 23.22 -2.63 -19.68
C THR A 597 22.00 -2.36 -18.80
N LYS A 598 22.16 -1.60 -17.71
CA LYS A 598 21.10 -1.31 -16.73
C LYS A 598 20.29 -0.08 -17.16
N GLU A 599 19.01 -0.02 -16.81
CA GLU A 599 18.16 1.14 -17.06
C GLU A 599 17.98 1.96 -15.79
N PHE A 600 18.38 3.23 -15.79
CA PHE A 600 18.29 4.10 -14.62
C PHE A 600 18.19 5.58 -15.00
N LEU A 601 17.76 6.41 -14.06
CA LEU A 601 17.64 7.86 -14.28
C LEU A 601 19.02 8.53 -14.35
N GLY A 602 19.22 9.43 -15.32
CA GLY A 602 20.51 10.10 -15.56
C GLY A 602 21.50 9.30 -16.41
N LYS A 603 21.11 8.13 -16.93
CA LYS A 603 21.93 7.33 -17.86
C LYS A 603 22.31 8.11 -19.12
N ASP A 604 21.39 8.92 -19.64
CA ASP A 604 21.57 9.69 -20.88
C ASP A 604 22.59 10.84 -20.75
N GLU A 605 22.94 11.21 -19.51
CA GLU A 605 23.97 12.22 -19.21
C GLU A 605 25.39 11.63 -19.20
N LEU A 606 25.52 10.31 -19.32
CA LEU A 606 26.78 9.58 -19.26
C LEU A 606 27.25 9.21 -20.65
N ASN A 607 28.48 9.59 -20.98
CA ASN A 607 29.18 9.09 -22.17
C ASN A 607 29.85 7.76 -21.82
N PHE A 608 29.16 6.67 -22.11
CA PHE A 608 29.71 5.31 -22.02
C PHE A 608 30.88 5.12 -22.98
#